data_AF-A0A4R3NQP1-F1
#
_entry.id   AF-A0A4R3NQP1-F1
#
_cell.length_a   1.000
_cell.length_b   1.000
_cell.length_c   1.000
_cell.angle_alpha   90.00
_cell.angle_beta   90.00
_cell.angle_gamma   90.00
#
_symmetry.space_group_name_H-M   'P 1'
#
loop_
_entity.id
_entity.type
_entity.pdbx_description
1 polymer ?
#
loop_
_entity_poly.entity_id
_entity_poly.type
_entity_poly.pdbx_seq_one_letter_code
_entity_poly.pdbx_strand_id
1 'polypeptide(L)' 'MTQEQKREVEMLLEPHQAKVLMLITLLSTWLEAEGCEETRNMIWAVLTVVYSIRDEMNEAAEGR' A
#
# COMPACT_ATOMS: atom_id res chain seq x y z
N MET A 1 4.58 15.42 16.53
CA MET A 1 3.15 15.31 16.90
C MET A 1 3.01 15.04 18.38
N THR A 2 1.91 15.50 18.99
CA THR A 2 1.50 15.01 20.32
C THR A 2 0.99 13.56 20.21
N GLN A 3 0.92 12.85 21.34
CA GLN A 3 0.38 11.47 21.37
C GLN A 3 -1.07 11.40 20.87
N GLU A 4 -1.86 12.44 21.16
CA GLU A 4 -3.26 12.55 20.71
C GLU A 4 -3.36 12.73 19.19
N GLN A 5 -2.55 13.63 18.62
CA GLN A 5 -2.45 13.80 17.16
C GLN A 5 -1.98 12.53 16.45
N LYS A 6 -1.03 11.79 17.05
CA LYS A 6 -0.58 10.50 16.50
C LYS A 6 -1.71 9.48 16.43
N ARG A 7 -2.48 9.38 17.51
CA ARG A 7 -3.63 8.46 17.57
C ARG A 7 -4.73 8.83 16.58
N GLU A 8 -5.00 10.12 16.38
CA GLU A 8 -5.94 10.59 15.35
C GLU A 8 -5.48 10.21 13.94
N VAL A 9 -4.19 10.41 13.64
CA VAL A 9 -3.60 10.03 12.34
C VAL A 9 -3.68 8.52 12.11
N GLU A 10 -3.32 7.70 13.11
CA GLU A 10 -3.43 6.23 13.03
C GLU A 10 -4.87 5.79 12.73
N MET A 11 -5.87 6.35 13.43
CA MET A 11 -7.28 6.05 13.18
C MET A 11 -7.75 6.44 11.77
N LEU A 12 -7.22 7.55 11.23
CA LEU A 12 -7.54 7.96 9.87
C LEU A 12 -6.90 7.04 8.82
N LEU A 13 -5.71 6.49 9.10
CA LEU A 13 -4.95 5.67 8.16
C LEU A 13 -5.38 4.19 8.15
N GLU A 14 -5.82 3.63 9.28
CA GLU A 14 -6.22 2.22 9.44
C GLU A 14 -7.13 1.69 8.29
N PRO A 15 -8.23 2.39 7.91
CA PRO A 15 -9.13 1.92 6.85
C PRO A 15 -8.45 1.87 5.47
N HIS A 16 -7.44 2.71 5.25
CA HIS A 16 -6.69 2.77 4.01
C HIS A 16 -5.58 1.70 3.99
N GLN A 17 -4.95 1.41 5.13
CA GLN A 17 -3.92 0.37 5.24
C GLN A 17 -4.47 -0.99 4.83
N ALA A 18 -5.69 -1.33 5.28
CA ALA A 18 -6.36 -2.57 4.88
C ALA A 18 -6.61 -2.65 3.37
N LYS A 19 -7.01 -1.54 2.73
CA LYS A 19 -7.24 -1.47 1.28
C LYS A 19 -5.95 -1.61 0.49
N VAL A 20 -4.88 -0.95 0.93
CA VAL A 20 -3.55 -1.05 0.31
C VAL A 20 -3.02 -2.48 0.42
N LEU A 21 -3.16 -3.12 1.58
CA LEU A 21 -2.77 -4.53 1.76
C LEU A 21 -3.58 -5.48 0.86
N MET A 22 -4.88 -5.23 0.72
CA MET A 22 -5.74 -6.00 -0.19
C MET A 22 -5.30 -5.82 -1.65
N LEU A 23 -4.97 -4.59 -2.08
CA LEU A 23 -4.45 -4.32 -3.42
C LEU A 23 -3.12 -5.04 -3.67
N ILE A 24 -2.20 -5.01 -2.71
CA ILE A 24 -0.93 -5.75 -2.79
C ILE A 24 -1.20 -7.24 -2.99
N THR A 25 -2.10 -7.81 -2.20
CA THR A 25 -2.45 -9.24 -2.28
C THR A 25 -3.04 -9.60 -3.65
N LEU A 26 -4.01 -8.82 -4.13
CA LEU A 26 -4.68 -9.08 -5.41
C LEU A 26 -3.71 -8.95 -6.59
N LEU A 27 -2.90 -7.88 -6.62
CA LEU A 27 -1.94 -7.64 -7.68
C LEU A 27 -0.81 -8.66 -7.67
N SER A 28 -0.32 -9.08 -6.50
CA SER A 28 0.71 -10.12 -6.41
C SER A 28 0.18 -11.46 -6.91
N THR A 29 -1.05 -11.82 -6.52
CA THR A 29 -1.72 -13.04 -6.99
C THR A 29 -1.93 -13.01 -8.52
N TRP A 30 -2.35 -11.85 -9.06
CA TRP A 30 -2.51 -11.70 -10.50
C TRP A 30 -1.16 -11.78 -11.23
N LEU A 31 -0.11 -11.14 -10.71
CA LEU A 31 1.22 -11.18 -11.29
C LEU A 31 1.75 -12.61 -11.47
N GLU A 32 1.52 -13.47 -10.47
CA GLU A 32 1.93 -14.88 -10.51
C GLU A 32 1.18 -15.70 -11.56
N ALA A 33 -0.09 -15.39 -11.80
CA ALA A 33 -0.94 -16.09 -12.75
C ALA A 33 -0.86 -15.53 -14.18
N GLU A 34 -0.30 -14.32 -14.37
CA GLU A 34 -0.29 -13.63 -15.65
C GLU A 34 0.74 -14.23 -16.63
N GLY A 35 0.29 -14.60 -17.82
CA GLY A 35 1.12 -15.20 -18.87
C GLY A 35 1.69 -14.20 -19.87
N CYS A 36 1.09 -13.01 -19.99
CA CYS A 36 1.56 -11.95 -20.88
C CYS A 36 2.63 -11.09 -20.19
N GLU A 37 3.80 -10.97 -20.83
CA GLU A 37 4.96 -10.25 -20.30
C GLU A 37 4.67 -8.75 -20.13
N GLU A 38 4.03 -8.12 -21.11
CA GLU A 38 3.67 -6.70 -21.04
C GLU A 38 2.73 -6.42 -19.87
N THR A 39 1.72 -7.28 -19.68
CA THR A 39 0.79 -7.18 -18.55
C THR A 39 1.48 -7.40 -17.21
N ARG A 40 2.39 -8.39 -17.11
CA ARG A 40 3.22 -8.58 -15.91
C ARG A 40 4.04 -7.34 -15.58
N ASN A 41 4.68 -6.72 -16.57
CA ASN A 41 5.47 -5.51 -16.36
C ASN A 41 4.59 -4.34 -15.87
N MET A 42 3.38 -4.21 -16.40
CA MET A 42 2.40 -3.22 -15.92
C MET A 42 1.98 -3.51 -14.47
N ILE A 43 1.62 -4.76 -14.13
CA ILE A 43 1.25 -5.15 -12.76
C ILE A 43 2.41 -4.87 -11.79
N TRP A 44 3.64 -5.17 -12.18
CA TRP A 44 4.83 -4.92 -11.37
C TRP A 44 5.07 -3.42 -11.13
N ALA A 45 4.87 -2.58 -12.15
CA ALA A 45 4.94 -1.13 -12.01
C ALA A 45 3.86 -0.62 -11.04
N VAL A 46 2.63 -1.13 -11.13
CA VAL A 46 1.55 -0.77 -10.20
C VAL A 46 1.87 -1.22 -8.78
N LEU A 47 2.38 -2.44 -8.58
CA LEU A 47 2.81 -2.94 -7.27
C LEU A 47 3.86 -2.04 -6.63
N THR A 48 4.83 -1.55 -7.42
CA THR A 48 5.86 -0.62 -6.94
C THR A 48 5.24 0.66 -6.37
N VAL A 49 4.26 1.24 -7.07
CA VAL A 49 3.54 2.44 -6.60
C VAL A 49 2.72 2.13 -5.34
N VAL A 50 2.02 1.00 -5.30
CA VAL A 50 1.20 0.61 -4.13
C VAL A 50 2.08 0.38 -2.90
N TYR A 51 3.27 -0.21 -3.06
CA TYR A 51 4.24 -0.34 -1.96
C TYR A 51 4.77 1.02 -1.49
N SER A 52 5.04 1.97 -2.38
CA SER A 52 5.41 3.35 -2.00
C SER A 52 4.33 4.00 -1.14
N ILE A 53 3.06 3.91 -1.56
CA ILE A 53 1.93 4.45 -0.81
C ILE A 53 1.84 3.81 0.59
N ARG A 54 2.03 2.49 0.69
CA ARG A 54 2.06 1.80 1.99
C ARG A 54 3.15 2.39 2.90
N ASP A 55 4.34 2.62 2.36
CA ASP A 55 5.49 3.08 3.13
C ASP A 55 5.30 4.54 3.57
N GLU A 56 4.83 5.41 2.67
CA GLU A 56 4.43 6.79 2.98
C GLU A 56 3.35 6.84 4.09
N MET A 57 2.36 5.94 4.04
CA MET A 57 1.35 5.85 5.09
C MET A 57 1.93 5.40 6.44
N ASN A 58 2.89 4.48 6.44
CA ASN A 58 3.55 4.04 7.67
C ASN A 58 4.40 5.16 8.26
N GLU A 59 5.12 5.92 7.43
CA GLU A 59 5.87 7.10 7.85
C GLU A 59 4.95 8.17 8.46
N ALA A 60 3.80 8.43 7.83
CA ALA A 60 2.79 9.35 8.34
C ALA A 60 2.23 8.90 9.70
N ALA A 61 1.95 7.59 9.88
CA ALA A 61 1.51 7.04 11.16
C ALA A 61 2.57 7.18 12.26
N GLU A 62 3.86 7.09 11.90
CA GLU A 62 4.97 7.31 12.82
C GLU A 62 5.22 8.80 13.12
N GLY A 63 4.63 9.70 12.33
CA GLY A 63 4.76 11.15 12.43
C GLY A 63 6.07 11.69 11.86
N ARG A 64 6.58 11.04 10.80
CA ARG A 64 7.75 11.47 10.04
C ARG A 64 7.38 12.22 8.77
#